data_AF-A0A3D5BIG7-F1
#
_entry.id   AF-A0A3D5BIG7-F1
#
_cell.length_a   1.000
_cell.length_b   1.000
_cell.length_c   1.000
_cell.angle_alpha   90.00
_cell.angle_beta   90.00
_cell.angle_gamma   90.00
#
_symmetry.space_group_name_H-M   'P 1'
#
loop_
_entity.id
_entity.type
_entity.pdbx_description
1 polymer ?
#
loop_
_entity_poly.entity_id
_entity_poly.type
_entity_poly.pdbx_seq_one_letter_code
_entity_poly.pdbx_strand_id
1 'polypeptide(L)'
;MKQLKSKENMTLVDVRLSEIQGIHPAIQYIAGTTADIMYASAPDDYSELTLRYLLAFHPIHVVELNTQLFVVAGFRSLELARLRLPTESVVPCLLHTVIENDELTQIAMTDIAGSPIMHSLGPKFVQQLQNLVQAFGEPLLKLFPRLQSIRRIRGPKKTAL
;
A
#
# COMPACT_ATOMS: atom_id res chain seq x y z
N MET A 1 31.71 -2.20 -3.88
CA MET A 1 30.27 -2.39 -3.68
C MET A 1 29.84 -3.62 -4.46
N LYS A 2 29.44 -4.70 -3.79
CA LYS A 2 28.89 -5.90 -4.46
C LYS A 2 27.53 -5.51 -5.03
N GLN A 3 27.38 -5.51 -6.34
CA GLN A 3 26.07 -5.55 -6.97
C GLN A 3 25.44 -6.89 -6.58
N LEU A 4 24.48 -6.85 -5.66
CA LEU A 4 23.50 -7.93 -5.52
C LEU A 4 22.73 -7.95 -6.83
N LYS A 5 22.98 -8.97 -7.66
CA LYS A 5 22.07 -9.35 -8.74
C LYS A 5 20.74 -9.68 -8.07
N SER A 6 19.76 -8.75 -8.05
CA SER A 6 18.41 -9.11 -7.63
C SER A 6 17.89 -10.11 -8.66
N LYS A 7 17.66 -11.35 -8.22
CA LYS A 7 16.71 -12.19 -8.94
C LYS A 7 15.41 -11.39 -8.97
N GLU A 8 14.91 -11.07 -10.15
CA GLU A 8 13.59 -10.46 -10.28
C GLU A 8 12.56 -11.50 -9.83
N ASN A 9 12.24 -11.48 -8.54
CA ASN A 9 11.24 -12.34 -7.91
C ASN A 9 9.81 -11.88 -8.22
N MET A 10 9.64 -11.01 -9.22
CA MET A 10 8.37 -10.36 -9.54
C MET A 10 8.01 -10.57 -11.01
N THR A 11 6.75 -10.85 -11.30
CA THR A 11 6.24 -10.97 -12.66
C THR A 11 4.90 -10.26 -12.77
N LEU A 12 4.70 -9.50 -13.84
CA LEU A 12 3.41 -8.89 -14.13
C LEU A 12 2.45 -9.95 -14.67
N VAL A 13 1.28 -10.06 -14.05
CA VAL A 13 0.25 -11.03 -14.38
C VAL A 13 -1.11 -10.33 -14.42
N ASP A 14 -2.01 -10.84 -15.26
CA ASP A 14 -3.39 -10.40 -15.31
C ASP A 14 -4.23 -11.31 -14.39
N VAL A 15 -4.87 -10.71 -13.39
CA VAL A 15 -5.60 -11.44 -12.34
C VAL A 15 -7.04 -10.96 -12.29
N ARG A 16 -7.98 -11.89 -12.18
CA ARG A 16 -9.38 -11.53 -11.95
C ARG A 16 -9.57 -11.09 -10.50
N LEU A 17 -10.31 -10.01 -10.27
CA LEU A 17 -10.53 -9.50 -8.90
C LEU A 17 -11.13 -10.55 -7.95
N SER A 18 -11.97 -11.47 -8.46
CA SER A 18 -12.54 -12.58 -7.69
C SER A 18 -11.53 -13.65 -7.26
N GLU A 19 -10.37 -13.75 -7.91
CA GLU A 19 -9.32 -14.71 -7.56
C GLU A 19 -8.48 -14.25 -6.36
N ILE A 20 -8.50 -12.95 -6.07
CA ILE A 20 -7.79 -12.34 -4.93
C ILE A 20 -8.61 -12.56 -3.65
N GLN A 21 -8.12 -13.42 -2.76
CA GLN A 21 -8.82 -13.78 -1.52
C GLN A 21 -8.88 -12.64 -0.51
N GLY A 22 -7.86 -11.79 -0.47
CA GLY A 22 -7.77 -10.68 0.47
C GLY A 22 -6.33 -10.33 0.81
N ILE A 23 -6.12 -9.76 1.98
CA ILE A 23 -4.78 -9.40 2.47
C ILE A 23 -4.08 -10.66 2.99
N HIS A 24 -2.79 -10.78 2.73
CA HIS A 24 -1.99 -11.91 3.20
C HIS A 24 -2.00 -11.99 4.75
N PRO A 25 -2.23 -13.18 5.36
CA PRO A 25 -2.42 -13.31 6.81
C PRO A 25 -1.27 -12.73 7.66
N ALA A 26 -0.02 -12.89 7.22
CA ALA A 26 1.15 -12.41 7.96
C ALA A 26 1.21 -10.88 8.15
N ILE A 27 0.52 -10.11 7.30
CA ILE A 27 0.53 -8.64 7.32
C ILE A 27 -0.86 -8.06 7.59
N GLN A 28 -1.84 -8.91 7.87
CA GLN A 28 -3.24 -8.48 8.07
C GLN A 28 -3.37 -7.46 9.19
N TYR A 29 -2.58 -7.59 10.26
CA TYR A 29 -2.52 -6.59 11.34
C TYR A 29 -2.07 -5.22 10.83
N ILE A 30 -1.01 -5.18 10.01
CA ILE A 30 -0.39 -3.95 9.49
C ILE A 30 -1.35 -3.24 8.51
N ALA A 31 -1.97 -4.01 7.62
CA ALA A 31 -2.96 -3.47 6.70
C ALA A 31 -4.27 -3.09 7.43
N GLY A 32 -4.64 -3.79 8.50
CA GLY A 32 -5.77 -3.41 9.36
C GLY A 32 -5.63 -2.00 9.91
N THR A 33 -4.42 -1.60 10.33
CA THR A 33 -4.14 -0.24 10.79
C THR A 33 -4.32 0.83 9.70
N THR A 34 -4.33 0.47 8.41
CA THR A 34 -4.64 1.42 7.34
C THR A 34 -6.10 1.69 7.11
N ALA A 35 -7.00 0.81 7.55
CA ALA A 35 -8.44 1.08 7.46
C ALA A 35 -8.82 2.33 8.27
N ASP A 36 -8.09 2.61 9.35
CA ASP A 36 -8.25 3.81 10.18
C ASP A 36 -7.57 5.07 9.58
N ILE A 37 -6.73 4.89 8.56
CA ILE A 37 -6.01 5.99 7.92
C ILE A 37 -6.84 6.51 6.78
N MET A 38 -7.57 7.60 7.05
CA MET A 38 -8.41 8.25 6.04
C MET A 38 -7.56 8.79 4.87
N TYR A 39 -7.59 8.09 3.73
CA TYR A 39 -7.09 8.59 2.45
C TYR A 39 -7.95 9.74 1.94
N ALA A 40 -7.38 10.61 1.09
CA ALA A 40 -8.06 11.83 0.67
C ALA A 40 -8.88 11.60 -0.60
N SER A 41 -8.50 10.62 -1.42
CA SER A 41 -9.34 10.16 -2.52
C SER A 41 -10.41 9.19 -2.04
N ALA A 42 -11.66 9.44 -2.41
CA ALA A 42 -12.79 8.56 -2.26
C ALA A 42 -12.97 7.69 -3.52
N PRO A 43 -13.69 6.55 -3.45
CA PRO A 43 -14.01 5.74 -4.62
C PRO A 43 -14.69 6.52 -5.74
N ASP A 44 -15.54 7.48 -5.39
CA ASP A 44 -16.27 8.32 -6.35
C ASP A 44 -15.41 9.34 -7.09
N ASP A 45 -14.19 9.62 -6.60
CA ASP A 45 -13.25 10.51 -7.30
C ASP A 45 -12.66 9.85 -8.57
N TYR A 46 -12.82 8.54 -8.72
CA TYR A 46 -12.32 7.79 -9.87
C TYR A 46 -13.46 7.34 -10.78
N SER A 47 -13.34 7.66 -12.06
CA SER A 47 -14.05 6.93 -13.12
C SER A 47 -13.45 5.52 -13.27
N GLU A 48 -14.21 4.58 -13.81
CA GLU A 48 -13.69 3.24 -14.12
C GLU A 48 -12.43 3.31 -15.00
N LEU A 49 -12.43 4.14 -16.04
CA LEU A 49 -11.29 4.28 -16.95
C LEU A 49 -10.05 4.82 -16.23
N THR A 50 -10.22 5.87 -15.41
CA THR A 50 -9.12 6.44 -14.62
C THR A 50 -8.55 5.41 -13.65
N LEU A 51 -9.40 4.61 -13.02
CA LEU A 51 -8.98 3.56 -12.11
C LEU A 51 -8.21 2.44 -12.84
N ARG A 52 -8.64 2.05 -14.04
CA ARG A 52 -7.90 1.10 -14.88
C ARG A 52 -6.51 1.60 -15.23
N TYR A 53 -6.35 2.89 -15.58
CA TYR A 53 -5.04 3.47 -15.80
C TYR A 53 -4.20 3.54 -14.53
N LEU A 54 -4.80 3.90 -13.40
CA LEU A 54 -4.10 3.91 -12.10
C LEU A 54 -3.54 2.52 -11.77
N LEU A 55 -4.33 1.47 -11.96
CA LEU A 55 -3.91 0.08 -11.75
C LEU A 55 -2.83 -0.37 -12.74
N ALA A 56 -2.85 0.13 -13.98
CA ALA A 56 -1.79 -0.16 -14.94
C ALA A 56 -0.44 0.50 -14.56
N PHE A 57 -0.47 1.71 -14.02
CA PHE A 57 0.75 2.40 -13.55
C PHE A 57 1.23 1.88 -12.21
N HIS A 58 0.29 1.49 -11.34
CA HIS A 58 0.54 1.01 -9.99
C HIS A 58 -0.23 -0.31 -9.77
N PRO A 59 0.29 -1.44 -10.29
CA PRO A 59 -0.33 -2.74 -10.14
C PRO A 59 -0.51 -3.13 -8.68
N ILE A 60 -1.51 -3.97 -8.39
CA ILE A 60 -1.66 -4.58 -7.07
C ILE A 60 -0.57 -5.62 -6.89
N HIS A 61 0.08 -5.67 -5.74
CA HIS A 61 1.12 -6.66 -5.47
C HIS A 61 0.49 -7.88 -4.79
N VAL A 62 0.73 -9.07 -5.33
CA VAL A 62 0.16 -10.32 -4.84
C VAL A 62 1.23 -11.38 -4.61
N VAL A 63 0.91 -12.34 -3.75
CA VAL A 63 1.67 -13.57 -3.52
C VAL A 63 0.74 -14.76 -3.57
N GLU A 64 1.27 -15.92 -3.93
CA GLU A 64 0.55 -17.18 -3.84
C GLU A 64 0.84 -17.87 -2.49
N LEU A 65 -0.21 -18.23 -1.77
CA LEU A 65 -0.16 -19.04 -0.55
C LEU A 65 -1.23 -20.12 -0.66
N ASN A 66 -0.85 -21.40 -0.56
CA ASN A 66 -1.78 -22.53 -0.65
C ASN A 66 -2.71 -22.44 -1.88
N THR A 67 -2.12 -22.18 -3.06
CA THR A 67 -2.81 -22.01 -4.35
C THR A 67 -3.85 -20.88 -4.39
N GLN A 68 -3.75 -19.91 -3.48
CA GLN A 68 -4.62 -18.75 -3.41
C GLN A 68 -3.80 -17.47 -3.49
N LEU A 69 -4.36 -16.46 -4.16
CA LEU A 69 -3.71 -15.15 -4.31
C LEU A 69 -4.09 -14.23 -3.15
N PHE A 70 -3.06 -13.65 -2.52
CA PHE A 70 -3.20 -12.69 -1.45
C PHE A 70 -2.46 -11.40 -1.75
N VAL A 71 -3.04 -10.27 -1.38
CA VAL A 71 -2.46 -8.94 -1.55
C VAL A 71 -1.42 -8.66 -0.48
N VAL A 72 -0.30 -8.08 -0.92
CA VAL A 72 0.82 -7.68 -0.07
C VAL A 72 1.17 -6.19 -0.17
N ALA A 73 0.71 -5.51 -1.23
CA ALA A 73 0.74 -4.06 -1.41
C ALA A 73 -0.28 -3.63 -2.47
N GLY A 74 -0.57 -2.32 -2.54
CA GLY A 74 -1.66 -1.76 -3.32
C GLY A 74 -3.00 -1.86 -2.59
N PHE A 75 -3.00 -1.75 -1.25
CA PHE A 75 -4.21 -1.97 -0.45
C PHE A 75 -5.34 -1.01 -0.85
N ARG A 76 -5.01 0.28 -1.00
CA ARG A 76 -5.99 1.28 -1.44
C ARG A 76 -6.43 1.05 -2.88
N SER A 77 -5.52 0.67 -3.77
CA SER A 77 -5.86 0.29 -5.15
C SER A 77 -6.82 -0.89 -5.21
N LEU A 78 -6.61 -1.93 -4.40
CA LEU A 78 -7.52 -3.08 -4.29
C LEU A 78 -8.90 -2.65 -3.79
N GLU A 79 -8.96 -1.81 -2.74
CA GLU A 79 -10.21 -1.32 -2.19
C GLU A 79 -11.00 -0.53 -3.23
N LEU A 80 -10.35 0.41 -3.93
CA LEU A 80 -10.96 1.18 -5.02
C LEU A 80 -11.44 0.25 -6.16
N ALA A 81 -10.61 -0.72 -6.56
CA ALA A 81 -10.95 -1.71 -7.57
C ALA A 81 -12.20 -2.51 -7.20
N ARG A 82 -12.28 -3.03 -5.98
CA ARG A 82 -13.44 -3.81 -5.50
C ARG A 82 -14.72 -2.98 -5.38
N LEU A 83 -14.61 -1.68 -5.10
CA LEU A 83 -15.77 -0.79 -4.97
C LEU A 83 -16.27 -0.24 -6.31
N ARG A 84 -15.42 -0.14 -7.33
CA ARG A 84 -15.73 0.57 -8.58
C ARG A 84 -15.71 -0.30 -9.83
N LEU A 85 -15.02 -1.44 -9.80
CA LEU A 85 -14.96 -2.36 -10.93
C LEU A 85 -15.85 -3.59 -10.67
N PRO A 86 -16.43 -4.18 -11.73
CA PRO A 86 -17.09 -5.48 -11.63
C PRO A 86 -16.14 -6.55 -11.05
N THR A 87 -16.66 -7.46 -10.23
CA THR A 87 -15.91 -8.55 -9.58
C THR A 87 -15.17 -9.45 -10.56
N GLU A 88 -15.66 -9.55 -11.80
CA GLU A 88 -15.05 -10.33 -12.88
C GLU A 88 -14.01 -9.54 -13.70
N SER A 89 -13.70 -8.30 -13.30
CA SER A 89 -12.69 -7.49 -13.99
C SER A 89 -11.30 -8.10 -13.81
N VAL A 90 -10.56 -8.12 -14.91
CA VAL A 90 -9.13 -8.45 -14.93
C VAL A 90 -8.34 -7.18 -14.68
N VAL A 91 -7.40 -7.25 -13.74
CA VAL A 91 -6.52 -6.15 -13.36
C VAL A 91 -5.06 -6.60 -13.35
N PRO A 92 -4.12 -5.73 -13.74
CA PRO A 92 -2.70 -6.05 -13.69
C PRO A 92 -2.24 -6.15 -12.24
N CYS A 93 -1.53 -7.23 -11.92
CA CYS A 93 -0.93 -7.48 -10.63
C CYS A 93 0.56 -7.82 -10.78
N LEU A 94 1.37 -7.40 -9.82
CA LEU A 94 2.75 -7.87 -9.68
C LEU A 94 2.76 -9.08 -8.73
N LEU A 95 2.99 -10.27 -9.28
CA LEU A 95 3.13 -11.51 -8.54
C LEU A 95 4.55 -11.64 -8.01
N HIS A 96 4.68 -11.72 -6.68
CA HIS A 96 5.94 -11.98 -5.98
C HIS A 96 6.08 -13.48 -5.75
N THR A 97 7.22 -14.03 -6.16
CA THR A 97 7.58 -15.45 -6.01
C THR A 97 8.74 -15.55 -5.03
N VAL A 98 8.72 -16.56 -4.15
CA VAL A 98 9.81 -16.82 -3.18
C VAL A 98 10.11 -15.57 -2.33
N ILE A 99 9.13 -15.14 -1.54
CA ILE A 99 9.23 -13.98 -0.65
C ILE A 99 9.21 -14.42 0.82
N GLU A 100 10.09 -13.84 1.63
CA GLU A 100 10.15 -14.12 3.07
C GLU A 100 9.19 -13.20 3.84
N ASN A 101 8.78 -13.62 5.05
CA ASN A 101 7.82 -12.86 5.87
C ASN A 101 8.30 -11.44 6.23
N ASP A 102 9.60 -11.26 6.44
CA ASP A 102 10.17 -9.95 6.74
C ASP A 102 10.08 -9.02 5.52
N GLU A 103 10.24 -9.57 4.31
CA GLU A 103 10.11 -8.83 3.06
C GLU A 103 8.64 -8.48 2.78
N LEU A 104 7.70 -9.41 3.03
CA LEU A 104 6.25 -9.13 2.99
C LEU A 104 5.89 -7.91 3.85
N THR A 105 6.43 -7.89 5.07
CA THR A 105 6.22 -6.78 6.02
C THR A 105 6.77 -5.47 5.48
N GLN A 106 7.99 -5.48 4.93
CA GLN A 106 8.59 -4.28 4.35
C GLN A 106 7.82 -3.76 3.14
N ILE A 107 7.35 -4.65 2.26
CA ILE A 107 6.52 -4.28 1.11
C ILE A 107 5.22 -3.63 1.58
N ALA A 108 4.51 -4.27 2.50
CA ALA A 108 3.26 -3.75 3.05
C ALA A 108 3.46 -2.37 3.70
N MET A 109 4.48 -2.22 4.55
CA MET A 109 4.79 -0.95 5.19
C MET A 109 5.17 0.16 4.20
N THR A 110 5.88 -0.21 3.13
CA THR A 110 6.27 0.72 2.06
C THR A 110 5.03 1.24 1.33
N ASP A 111 4.12 0.35 0.95
CA ASP A 111 2.84 0.71 0.32
C ASP A 111 2.02 1.65 1.21
N ILE A 112 1.91 1.32 2.49
CA ILE A 112 1.13 2.07 3.46
C ILE A 112 1.67 3.49 3.64
N ALA A 113 2.98 3.65 3.77
CA ALA A 113 3.59 4.98 3.87
C ALA A 113 3.52 5.78 2.57
N GLY A 114 3.62 5.09 1.42
CA GLY A 114 3.59 5.69 0.08
C GLY A 114 2.17 6.05 -0.37
N SER A 115 1.16 5.36 0.14
CA SER A 115 -0.24 5.50 -0.30
C SER A 115 -0.78 6.93 -0.27
N PRO A 116 -0.51 7.79 0.74
CA PRO A 116 -0.94 9.18 0.69
C PRO A 116 -0.32 9.98 -0.45
N ILE A 117 0.89 9.65 -0.91
CA ILE A 117 1.49 10.32 -2.07
C ILE A 117 0.71 9.95 -3.34
N MET A 118 0.28 8.68 -3.43
CA MET A 118 -0.40 8.13 -4.61
C MET A 118 -1.90 8.46 -4.65
N HIS A 119 -2.54 8.54 -3.49
CA HIS A 119 -3.99 8.63 -3.34
C HIS A 119 -4.46 9.92 -2.63
N SER A 120 -3.58 10.86 -2.29
CA SER A 120 -4.02 12.16 -1.81
C SER A 120 -4.27 13.12 -2.97
N LEU A 121 -5.54 13.25 -3.36
CA LEU A 121 -5.98 14.23 -4.37
C LEU A 121 -6.18 15.66 -3.79
N GLY A 122 -5.94 15.87 -2.50
CA GLY A 122 -6.20 17.14 -1.81
C GLY A 122 -5.09 17.62 -0.87
N PRO A 123 -5.23 18.82 -0.25
CA PRO A 123 -4.22 19.46 0.60
C PRO A 123 -3.96 18.74 1.94
N LYS A 124 -4.71 17.67 2.22
CA LYS A 124 -4.65 16.90 3.48
C LYS A 124 -3.53 15.85 3.54
N PHE A 125 -2.70 15.73 2.49
CA PHE A 125 -1.59 14.76 2.45
C PHE A 125 -0.65 14.85 3.66
N VAL A 126 -0.38 16.06 4.17
CA VAL A 126 0.46 16.26 5.35
C VAL A 126 -0.15 15.64 6.61
N GLN A 127 -1.47 15.76 6.79
CA GLN A 127 -2.19 15.17 7.92
C GLN A 127 -2.19 13.64 7.84
N GLN A 128 -2.27 13.08 6.64
CA GLN A 128 -2.20 11.63 6.44
C GLN A 128 -0.84 11.06 6.77
N LEU A 129 0.24 11.74 6.33
CA LEU A 129 1.60 11.38 6.72
C LEU A 129 1.82 11.45 8.24
N GLN A 130 1.20 12.42 8.92
CA GLN A 130 1.22 12.50 10.38
C GLN A 130 0.54 11.30 11.03
N ASN A 131 -0.67 10.94 10.59
CA ASN A 131 -1.43 9.81 11.13
C ASN A 131 -0.67 8.48 10.92
N LEU A 132 -0.01 8.30 9.78
CA LEU A 132 0.84 7.14 9.50
C LEU A 132 2.01 7.01 10.47
N VAL A 133 2.74 8.10 10.72
CA VAL A 133 3.86 8.09 11.68
C VAL A 133 3.35 7.77 13.09
N GLN A 134 2.19 8.28 13.48
CA GLN A 134 1.57 7.96 14.77
C GLN A 134 1.16 6.49 14.88
N ALA A 135 0.62 5.90 13.82
CA ALA A 135 0.17 4.51 13.81
C ALA A 135 1.32 3.49 13.77
N PHE A 136 2.38 3.77 13.00
CA PHE A 136 3.43 2.78 12.71
C PHE A 136 4.80 3.06 13.34
N GLY A 137 5.05 4.25 13.87
CA GLY A 137 6.25 4.55 14.67
C GLY A 137 7.60 4.40 13.94
N GLU A 138 8.63 3.93 14.67
CA GLU A 138 10.01 3.83 14.17
C GLU A 138 10.20 2.97 12.91
N PRO A 139 9.55 1.81 12.76
CA PRO A 139 9.65 1.00 11.54
C PRO A 139 9.39 1.81 10.26
N LEU A 140 8.37 2.69 10.26
CA LEU A 140 8.04 3.52 9.11
C LEU A 140 9.12 4.57 8.81
N LEU A 141 9.71 5.14 9.86
CA LEU A 141 10.74 6.18 9.75
C LEU A 141 12.07 5.63 9.21
N LYS A 142 12.35 4.34 9.40
CA LYS A 142 13.50 3.67 8.79
C LYS A 142 13.35 3.55 7.27
N LEU A 143 12.13 3.24 6.80
CA LEU A 143 11.81 3.14 5.37
C LEU A 143 11.72 4.51 4.69
N PHE A 144 11.22 5.53 5.41
CA PHE A 144 11.08 6.89 4.89
C PHE A 144 11.71 7.94 5.83
N PRO A 145 13.06 8.07 5.85
CA PRO A 145 13.77 8.94 6.80
C PRO A 145 13.36 10.41 6.74
N ARG A 146 12.92 10.89 5.56
CA ARG A 146 12.45 12.28 5.39
C ARG A 146 11.15 12.58 6.13
N LEU A 147 10.37 11.57 6.56
CA LEU A 147 9.22 11.80 7.43
C LEU A 147 9.63 12.34 8.80
N GLN A 148 10.87 12.08 9.25
CA GLN A 148 11.40 12.64 10.50
C GLN A 148 11.58 14.17 10.47
N SER A 149 11.80 14.74 9.27
CA SER A 149 12.12 16.16 9.10
C SER A 149 10.92 17.03 8.74
N ILE A 150 9.74 16.45 8.54
CA ILE A 150 8.50 17.20 8.36
C ILE A 150 8.22 17.92 9.69
N ARG A 151 8.62 19.20 9.77
CA ARG A 151 8.59 20.07 10.96
C ARG A 151 7.23 20.14 11.67
N ARG A 152 6.14 19.70 11.04
CA ARG A 152 4.78 19.66 11.60
C ARG A 152 4.39 18.32 12.26
N ILE A 153 5.14 17.23 12.11
CA ILE A 153 4.78 15.91 12.72
C ILE A 153 5.11 15.85 14.21
N ARG A 154 6.06 16.68 14.65
CA ARG A 154 6.12 17.08 16.05
C ARG A 154 4.88 17.94 16.30
N GLY A 155 3.78 17.34 16.76
CA GLY A 155 2.72 18.11 17.40
C GLY A 155 3.34 19.11 18.39
N PRO A 156 2.65 20.23 18.70
CA PRO A 156 3.23 21.26 19.56
C PRO A 156 3.92 20.57 20.74
N LYS A 157 5.23 20.80 20.90
CA LYS A 157 5.94 20.31 22.08
C LYS A 157 5.09 20.78 23.25
N LYS A 158 4.44 19.87 23.97
CA LYS A 158 3.92 20.19 25.29
C LYS A 158 5.16 20.61 26.06
N THR A 159 5.36 21.92 26.18
CA THR A 159 6.19 22.49 27.22
C THR A 159 5.59 22.00 28.51
N ALA A 160 6.19 20.95 29.07
CA ALA A 160 5.98 20.60 30.44
C ALA A 160 6.63 21.73 31.25
N LEU A 161 5.74 22.52 31.87
CA LEU A 161 5.98 23.53 32.92
C LEU A 161 6.92 24.68 32.56
#